data_AF-A0A9D2CLJ0-F1
#
_entry.id   AF-A0A9D2CLJ0-F1
#
_cell.length_a   1.000
_cell.length_b   1.000
_cell.length_c   1.000
_cell.angle_alpha   90.00
_cell.angle_beta   90.00
_cell.angle_gamma   90.00
#
_symmetry.space_group_name_H-M   'P 1'
#
loop_
_entity.id
_entity.type
_entity.pdbx_description
1 polymer ?
#
loop_
_entity_poly.entity_id
_entity_poly.type
_entity_poly.pdbx_seq_one_letter_code
_entity_poly.pdbx_strand_id
1 'polypeptide(L)'
;SLGTVVTERLLDAVCILLITGGTFLLQMPVFVRFFSETGTKIPSLLHLLTSPWFYVSLFSVIGVGVLLYYLLRMLSFYEKVKGVVRSVWEGVMSLRQVDHIGLFVFYTVAIWVCYFLHFYLTFFCFDFTSSLSLQAGLVMFVGGTFAVIVPTPNGAGPWHFAVITMMMLYGVSDADASMFALIVHGIQTLLVIVLGVYGWLHAMWVNRNATRP
;
A
#
# COMPACT_ATOMS: atom_id res chain seq x y z
N SER A 1 -26.11 8.49 -0.52
CA SER A 1 -25.21 8.97 -1.59
C SER A 1 -24.11 7.94 -1.84
N LEU A 2 -24.35 6.98 -2.74
CA LEU A 2 -23.33 5.99 -3.15
C LEU A 2 -22.17 6.64 -3.92
N GLY A 3 -22.43 7.77 -4.58
CA GLY A 3 -21.41 8.55 -5.29
C GLY A 3 -20.26 8.98 -4.40
N THR A 4 -20.52 9.57 -3.23
CA THR A 4 -19.49 10.13 -2.34
C THR A 4 -18.54 9.06 -1.78
N VAL A 5 -19.06 7.88 -1.44
CA VAL A 5 -18.25 6.75 -0.94
C VAL A 5 -17.35 6.17 -2.04
N VAL A 6 -17.82 6.18 -3.28
CA VAL A 6 -17.01 5.77 -4.44
C VAL A 6 -15.93 6.81 -4.72
N THR A 7 -16.25 8.11 -4.63
CA THR A 7 -15.27 9.19 -4.81
C THR A 7 -14.17 9.16 -3.74
N GLU A 8 -14.52 8.91 -2.47
CA GLU A 8 -13.55 8.77 -1.37
C GLU A 8 -12.56 7.63 -1.62
N ARG A 9 -13.06 6.45 -2.00
CA ARG A 9 -12.18 5.29 -2.26
C ARG A 9 -11.29 5.47 -3.49
N LEU A 10 -11.76 6.22 -4.48
CA LEU A 10 -10.97 6.52 -5.68
C LEU A 10 -9.83 7.52 -5.39
N LEU A 11 -10.10 8.50 -4.53
CA LEU A 11 -9.11 9.49 -4.11
C LEU A 11 -8.01 8.85 -3.28
N ASP A 12 -8.39 7.94 -2.39
CA ASP A 12 -7.44 7.19 -1.57
C ASP A 12 -6.53 6.33 -2.46
N ALA A 13 -7.10 5.63 -3.44
CA ALA A 13 -6.35 4.83 -4.41
C ALA A 13 -5.35 5.66 -5.26
N VAL A 14 -5.66 6.93 -5.56
CA VAL A 14 -4.80 7.78 -6.39
C VAL A 14 -3.71 8.46 -5.57
N CYS A 15 -3.99 8.89 -4.34
CA CYS A 15 -2.96 9.34 -3.41
C CYS A 15 -1.93 8.22 -3.19
N ILE A 16 -2.42 7.01 -2.99
CA ILE A 16 -1.60 5.80 -2.89
C ILE A 16 -0.75 5.60 -4.15
N LEU A 17 -1.34 5.73 -5.35
CA LEU A 17 -0.62 5.51 -6.61
C LEU A 17 0.44 6.59 -6.90
N LEU A 18 0.20 7.84 -6.54
CA LEU A 18 1.16 8.95 -6.69
C LEU A 18 2.31 8.85 -5.68
N ILE A 19 2.00 8.50 -4.43
CA ILE A 19 3.01 8.22 -3.41
C ILE A 19 3.85 7.01 -3.83
N THR A 20 3.22 5.98 -4.42
CA THR A 20 3.90 4.79 -4.96
C THR A 20 4.81 5.13 -6.12
N GLY A 21 4.33 5.89 -7.12
CA GLY A 21 5.14 6.32 -8.26
C GLY A 21 6.33 7.18 -7.83
N GLY A 22 6.12 8.14 -6.94
CA GLY A 22 7.18 8.99 -6.40
C GLY A 22 8.21 8.20 -5.58
N THR A 23 7.75 7.28 -4.74
CA THR A 23 8.64 6.47 -3.89
C THR A 23 9.40 5.42 -4.70
N PHE A 24 8.79 4.84 -5.73
CA PHE A 24 9.44 3.91 -6.65
C PHE A 24 10.63 4.58 -7.37
N LEU A 25 10.46 5.83 -7.80
CA LEU A 25 11.54 6.62 -8.42
C LEU A 25 12.64 6.99 -7.41
N LEU A 26 12.29 7.30 -6.16
CA LEU A 26 13.23 7.64 -5.10
C LEU A 26 13.99 6.43 -4.53
N GLN A 27 13.41 5.23 -4.57
CA GLN A 27 13.98 4.00 -4.00
C GLN A 27 14.55 3.01 -5.02
N MET A 28 14.69 3.39 -6.29
CA MET A 28 15.42 2.61 -7.30
C MET A 28 16.73 1.97 -6.78
N PRO A 29 17.58 2.63 -5.97
CA PRO A 29 18.80 2.02 -5.44
C PRO A 29 18.57 0.87 -4.44
N VAL A 30 17.46 0.90 -3.69
CA VAL A 30 17.08 -0.12 -2.69
C VAL A 30 16.47 -1.33 -3.37
N PHE A 31 15.62 -1.10 -4.39
CA PHE A 31 15.11 -2.18 -5.25
C PHE A 31 16.25 -2.94 -5.94
N VAL A 32 17.27 -2.24 -6.45
CA VAL A 32 18.45 -2.89 -7.06
C VAL A 32 19.21 -3.76 -6.05
N ARG A 33 19.32 -3.34 -4.78
CA ARG A 33 19.92 -4.16 -3.70
C ARG A 33 19.06 -5.38 -3.34
N PHE A 34 17.73 -5.22 -3.31
CA PHE A 34 16.78 -6.32 -3.11
C PHE A 34 16.89 -7.38 -4.22
N PHE A 35 17.02 -6.96 -5.49
CA PHE A 35 17.26 -7.84 -6.64
C PHE A 35 18.65 -8.49 -6.62
N SER A 36 19.68 -7.83 -6.06
CA SER A 36 21.03 -8.40 -5.96
C SER A 36 21.15 -9.47 -4.87
N GLU A 37 20.47 -9.29 -3.73
CA GLU A 37 20.46 -10.25 -2.61
C GLU A 37 19.54 -11.46 -2.90
N THR A 38 18.47 -11.28 -3.68
CA THR A 38 17.53 -12.35 -4.07
C THR A 38 18.01 -13.19 -5.27
N GLY A 39 19.21 -12.94 -5.79
CA GLY A 39 19.87 -13.84 -6.75
C GLY A 39 19.82 -13.45 -8.24
N THR A 40 19.47 -12.21 -8.60
CA THR A 40 19.80 -11.68 -9.93
C THR A 40 21.15 -10.97 -9.89
N LYS A 41 22.24 -11.75 -9.82
CA LYS A 41 23.59 -11.24 -10.06
C LYS A 41 23.63 -10.70 -11.48
N ILE A 42 23.69 -9.37 -11.63
CA ILE A 42 23.99 -8.70 -12.90
C ILE A 42 25.49 -8.90 -13.16
N PRO A 43 25.92 -9.82 -14.05
CA PRO A 43 27.33 -9.91 -14.40
C PRO A 43 27.61 -8.76 -15.36
N SER A 44 28.66 -7.99 -15.04
CA SER A 44 29.40 -7.05 -15.88
C SER A 44 28.83 -6.82 -17.30
N LEU A 45 28.33 -5.60 -17.53
CA LEU A 45 27.83 -5.00 -18.78
C LEU A 45 28.60 -5.36 -20.08
N LEU A 46 29.84 -5.82 -19.97
CA LEU A 46 30.69 -6.18 -21.11
C LEU A 46 30.43 -7.59 -21.67
N HIS A 47 29.80 -8.51 -20.93
CA HIS A 47 29.40 -9.83 -21.45
C HIS A 47 27.96 -9.85 -22.01
N LEU A 48 27.21 -8.75 -21.83
CA LEU A 48 25.81 -8.63 -22.22
C LEU A 48 25.63 -8.45 -23.75
N LEU A 49 26.62 -7.86 -24.43
CA LEU A 49 26.54 -7.52 -25.85
C LEU A 49 26.81 -8.71 -26.79
N THR A 50 27.31 -9.83 -26.28
CA THR A 50 27.65 -11.03 -27.10
C THR A 50 26.74 -12.22 -26.79
N SER A 51 25.77 -12.05 -25.89
CA SER A 51 24.98 -13.15 -25.33
C SER A 51 23.62 -13.32 -26.03
N PRO A 52 23.20 -14.55 -26.41
CA PRO A 52 21.88 -14.82 -26.97
C PRO A 52 20.71 -14.29 -26.12
N TRP A 53 20.93 -14.14 -24.82
CA TRP A 53 19.94 -13.64 -23.85
C TRP A 53 19.60 -12.15 -24.02
N PHE A 54 20.47 -11.34 -24.64
CA PHE A 54 20.16 -9.95 -25.00
C PHE A 54 19.04 -9.88 -26.04
N TYR A 55 19.09 -10.74 -27.05
CA TYR A 55 18.05 -10.83 -28.06
C TYR A 55 16.72 -11.34 -27.49
N VAL A 56 16.74 -12.25 -26.52
CA VAL A 56 15.54 -12.71 -25.80
C VAL A 56 14.90 -11.60 -24.96
N SER A 57 15.73 -10.78 -24.29
CA SER A 57 15.26 -9.61 -23.55
C SER A 57 14.69 -8.54 -24.50
N LEU A 58 15.36 -8.26 -25.61
CA LEU A 58 14.90 -7.32 -26.62
C LEU A 58 13.57 -7.76 -27.25
N PHE A 59 13.43 -9.04 -27.61
CA PHE A 59 12.18 -9.58 -28.15
C PHE A 59 11.06 -9.61 -27.11
N SER A 60 11.37 -9.85 -25.83
CA SER A 60 10.38 -9.76 -24.74
C SER A 60 9.92 -8.32 -24.51
N VAL A 61 10.82 -7.33 -24.56
CA VAL A 61 10.48 -5.91 -24.41
C VAL A 61 9.66 -5.44 -25.60
N ILE A 62 10.00 -5.85 -26.82
CA ILE A 62 9.21 -5.56 -28.03
C ILE A 62 7.85 -6.26 -27.95
N GLY A 63 7.80 -7.52 -27.50
CA GLY A 63 6.55 -8.26 -27.30
C GLY A 63 5.63 -7.62 -26.25
N VAL A 64 6.19 -7.18 -25.12
CA VAL A 64 5.46 -6.44 -24.09
C VAL A 64 5.03 -5.07 -24.60
N GLY A 65 5.86 -4.37 -25.39
CA GLY A 65 5.52 -3.10 -26.02
C GLY A 65 4.39 -3.22 -27.05
N VAL A 66 4.40 -4.27 -27.86
CA VAL A 66 3.33 -4.57 -28.83
C VAL A 66 2.04 -5.01 -28.12
N LEU A 67 2.15 -5.82 -27.06
CA LEU A 67 1.01 -6.21 -26.21
C LEU A 67 0.43 -5.01 -25.47
N LEU A 68 1.26 -4.10 -24.94
CA LEU A 68 0.84 -2.82 -24.35
C LEU A 68 0.16 -1.94 -25.38
N TYR A 69 0.72 -1.81 -26.59
CA TYR A 69 0.12 -1.04 -27.67
C TYR A 69 -1.24 -1.61 -28.09
N TYR A 70 -1.37 -2.94 -28.20
CA TYR A 70 -2.64 -3.60 -28.51
C TYR A 70 -3.65 -3.52 -27.36
N LEU A 71 -3.22 -3.63 -26.10
CA LEU A 71 -4.07 -3.36 -24.93
C LEU A 71 -4.57 -1.92 -24.96
N LEU A 72 -3.67 -0.95 -25.14
CA LEU A 72 -3.97 0.50 -25.23
C LEU A 72 -4.91 0.84 -26.39
N ARG A 73 -4.87 0.08 -27.48
CA ARG A 73 -5.71 0.29 -28.68
C ARG A 73 -7.06 -0.43 -28.61
N MET A 74 -7.15 -1.58 -27.93
CA MET A 74 -8.43 -2.28 -27.60
C MET A 74 -9.18 -1.60 -26.45
N LEU A 75 -8.53 -0.65 -25.79
CA LEU A 75 -9.01 0.07 -24.64
C LEU A 75 -9.87 1.26 -25.08
N SER A 76 -11.17 1.07 -24.92
CA SER A 76 -12.19 2.05 -24.52
C SER A 76 -11.85 2.84 -23.23
N PHE A 77 -10.55 3.05 -22.95
CA PHE A 77 -9.96 3.61 -21.74
C PHE A 77 -9.89 5.13 -21.73
N TYR A 78 -10.18 5.79 -22.85
CA TYR A 78 -10.27 7.24 -22.90
C TYR A 78 -11.38 7.78 -21.99
N GLU A 79 -12.52 7.09 -21.89
CA GLU A 79 -13.63 7.48 -21.00
C GLU A 79 -13.38 7.11 -19.52
N LYS A 80 -12.80 5.93 -19.25
CA LYS A 80 -12.48 5.51 -17.88
C LYS A 80 -11.33 6.29 -17.25
N VAL A 81 -10.27 6.61 -17.99
CA VAL A 81 -9.16 7.45 -17.49
C VAL A 81 -9.61 8.88 -17.29
N LYS A 82 -10.40 9.44 -18.21
CA LYS A 82 -10.98 10.76 -18.03
C LYS A 82 -11.87 10.80 -16.78
N GLY A 83 -12.61 9.72 -16.51
CA GLY A 83 -13.37 9.54 -15.27
C GLY A 83 -12.49 9.55 -14.01
N VAL A 84 -11.44 8.72 -13.96
CA VAL A 84 -10.53 8.67 -12.79
C VAL A 84 -9.81 10.01 -12.59
N VAL A 85 -9.24 10.59 -13.65
CA VAL A 85 -8.55 11.89 -13.58
C VAL A 85 -9.52 13.00 -13.15
N ARG A 86 -10.76 12.98 -13.64
CA ARG A 86 -11.79 13.93 -13.22
C ARG A 86 -12.20 13.74 -11.76
N SER A 87 -12.34 12.51 -11.27
CA SER A 87 -12.65 12.25 -9.85
C SER A 87 -11.49 12.65 -8.92
N VAL A 88 -10.24 12.45 -9.35
CA VAL A 88 -9.06 12.94 -8.63
C VAL A 88 -9.03 14.46 -8.60
N TRP A 89 -9.27 15.08 -9.75
CA TRP A 89 -9.36 16.53 -9.88
C TRP A 89 -10.49 17.11 -9.03
N GLU A 90 -11.64 16.45 -8.97
CA GLU A 90 -12.78 16.83 -8.14
C GLU A 90 -12.46 16.70 -6.65
N GLY A 91 -11.72 15.69 -6.22
CA GLY A 91 -11.28 15.60 -4.82
C GLY A 91 -10.16 16.56 -4.44
N VAL A 92 -9.23 16.86 -5.36
CA VAL A 92 -8.25 17.93 -5.12
C VAL A 92 -8.94 19.30 -5.10
N MET A 93 -9.95 19.52 -5.95
CA MET A 93 -10.76 20.73 -5.90
C MET A 93 -11.67 20.80 -4.66
N SER A 94 -12.11 19.66 -4.09
CA SER A 94 -12.89 19.67 -2.85
C SER A 94 -12.05 20.15 -1.66
N LEU A 95 -10.74 19.88 -1.65
CA LEU A 95 -9.82 20.44 -0.65
C LEU A 95 -9.76 21.97 -0.68
N ARG A 96 -10.10 22.60 -1.82
CA ARG A 96 -10.17 24.06 -1.94
C ARG A 96 -11.39 24.66 -1.23
N GLN A 97 -12.41 23.86 -0.93
CA GLN A 97 -13.61 24.27 -0.19
C GLN A 97 -13.48 24.08 1.33
N VAL A 98 -12.32 23.62 1.81
CA VAL A 98 -12.08 23.42 3.25
C VAL A 98 -11.67 24.75 3.88
N ASP A 99 -12.49 25.29 4.76
CA ASP A 99 -12.26 26.58 5.42
C ASP A 99 -10.97 26.62 6.27
N HIS A 100 -10.52 25.46 6.78
CA HIS A 100 -9.37 25.34 7.68
C HIS A 100 -8.34 24.30 7.22
N ILE A 101 -7.66 24.58 6.10
CA ILE A 101 -6.63 23.71 5.50
C ILE A 101 -5.52 23.31 6.49
N GLY A 102 -5.08 24.22 7.37
CA GLY A 102 -4.04 23.92 8.36
C GLY A 102 -4.45 22.82 9.34
N LEU A 103 -5.71 22.86 9.80
CA LEU A 103 -6.28 21.85 10.69
C LEU A 103 -6.41 20.50 9.96
N PHE A 104 -6.83 20.55 8.70
CA PHE A 104 -6.93 19.36 7.85
C PHE A 104 -5.57 18.65 7.70
N VAL A 105 -4.52 19.39 7.32
CA VAL A 105 -3.17 18.84 7.17
C VAL A 105 -2.66 18.27 8.50
N PHE A 106 -2.89 18.98 9.62
CA PHE A 106 -2.52 18.49 10.94
C PHE A 106 -3.16 17.14 11.25
N TYR A 107 -4.48 17.01 11.05
CA TYR A 107 -5.17 15.74 11.28
C TYR A 107 -4.71 14.64 10.33
N THR A 108 -4.47 14.94 9.06
CA THR A 108 -3.93 13.95 8.12
C THR A 108 -2.58 13.41 8.60
N VAL A 109 -1.64 14.30 8.96
CA VAL A 109 -0.33 13.88 9.48
C VAL A 109 -0.47 13.13 10.79
N ALA A 110 -1.33 13.58 11.70
CA ALA A 110 -1.58 12.93 12.98
C ALA A 110 -2.10 11.49 12.79
N ILE A 111 -3.01 11.25 11.84
CA ILE A 111 -3.51 9.90 11.53
C ILE A 111 -2.37 9.00 11.05
N TRP A 112 -1.52 9.48 10.13
CA TRP A 112 -0.37 8.70 9.65
C TRP A 112 0.63 8.38 10.75
N VAL A 113 0.92 9.34 11.63
CA VAL A 113 1.77 9.12 12.80
C VAL A 113 1.14 8.09 13.73
N CYS A 114 -0.17 8.17 14.00
CA CYS A 114 -0.88 7.19 14.80
C CYS A 114 -0.84 5.78 14.17
N TYR A 115 -0.98 5.65 12.86
CA TYR A 115 -0.85 4.36 12.16
C TYR A 115 0.55 3.78 12.29
N PHE A 116 1.58 4.61 12.08
CA PHE A 116 2.95 4.20 12.25
C PHE A 116 3.23 3.78 13.70
N LEU A 117 2.81 4.59 14.68
CA LEU A 117 2.99 4.30 16.10
C LEU A 117 2.24 3.03 16.51
N HIS A 118 0.99 2.84 16.05
CA HIS A 118 0.25 1.62 16.28
C HIS A 118 1.05 0.40 15.82
N PHE A 119 1.60 0.43 14.60
CA PHE A 119 2.41 -0.65 14.07
C PHE A 119 3.73 -0.81 14.85
N TYR A 120 4.48 0.26 15.08
CA TYR A 120 5.78 0.21 15.76
C TYR A 120 5.66 -0.28 17.20
N LEU A 121 4.59 0.11 17.92
CA LEU A 121 4.37 -0.32 19.30
C LEU A 121 4.18 -1.84 19.41
N THR A 122 3.68 -2.50 18.36
CA THR A 122 3.54 -3.97 18.36
C THR A 122 4.88 -4.71 18.41
N PHE A 123 5.99 -4.05 18.05
CA PHE A 123 7.32 -4.66 18.14
C PHE A 123 7.72 -4.91 19.60
N PHE A 124 7.21 -4.11 20.54
CA PHE A 124 7.50 -4.32 21.96
C PHE A 124 6.67 -5.46 22.59
N CYS A 125 5.73 -6.04 21.84
CA CYS A 125 4.95 -7.18 22.31
C CYS A 125 5.68 -8.53 22.14
N PHE A 126 6.82 -8.57 21.43
CA PHE A 126 7.56 -9.79 21.18
C PHE A 126 9.06 -9.59 21.42
N ASP A 127 9.70 -10.54 22.11
CA ASP A 127 11.13 -10.46 22.41
C ASP A 127 11.99 -10.36 21.13
N PHE A 128 11.61 -11.08 20.08
CA PHE A 128 12.33 -11.14 18.80
C PHE A 128 12.17 -9.90 17.91
N THR A 129 11.22 -9.00 18.19
CA THR A 129 11.06 -7.71 17.48
C THR A 129 11.38 -6.49 18.33
N SER A 130 11.45 -6.64 19.66
CA SER A 130 11.67 -5.54 20.60
C SER A 130 12.98 -4.77 20.39
N SER A 131 14.00 -5.42 19.82
CA SER A 131 15.31 -4.82 19.51
C SER A 131 15.37 -4.12 18.15
N LEU A 132 14.32 -4.21 17.33
CA LEU A 132 14.27 -3.58 16.01
C LEU A 132 14.19 -2.06 16.16
N SER A 133 15.04 -1.38 15.37
CA SER A 133 15.11 0.08 15.40
C SER A 133 13.85 0.74 14.82
N LEU A 134 13.63 2.01 15.16
CA LEU A 134 12.58 2.84 14.58
C LEU A 134 12.67 2.88 13.04
N GLN A 135 13.88 2.86 12.50
CA GLN A 135 14.13 2.82 11.06
C GLN A 135 13.65 1.51 10.42
N ALA A 136 13.87 0.38 11.09
CA ALA A 136 13.34 -0.91 10.65
C ALA A 136 11.80 -0.89 10.61
N GLY A 137 11.18 -0.34 11.66
CA GLY A 137 9.73 -0.12 11.71
C GLY A 137 9.21 0.76 10.57
N LEU A 138 9.90 1.86 10.26
CA LEU A 138 9.52 2.76 9.16
C LEU A 138 9.58 2.06 7.80
N VAL A 139 10.65 1.30 7.54
CA VAL A 139 10.80 0.56 6.28
C VAL A 139 9.69 -0.49 6.13
N MET A 140 9.41 -1.25 7.19
CA MET A 140 8.32 -2.24 7.21
C MET A 140 6.94 -1.61 7.05
N PHE A 141 6.69 -0.47 7.70
CA PHE A 141 5.43 0.26 7.60
C PHE A 141 5.19 0.78 6.17
N VAL A 142 6.21 1.35 5.54
CA VAL A 142 6.15 1.83 4.16
C VAL A 142 5.98 0.66 3.18
N GLY A 143 6.75 -0.41 3.36
CA GLY A 143 6.62 -1.64 2.56
C GLY A 143 5.25 -2.28 2.66
N GLY A 144 4.71 -2.38 3.87
CA GLY A 144 3.36 -2.87 4.13
C GLY A 144 2.28 -2.00 3.49
N THR A 145 2.44 -0.67 3.52
CA THR A 145 1.51 0.26 2.86
C THR A 145 1.44 0.01 1.35
N PHE A 146 2.58 -0.23 0.69
CA PHE A 146 2.60 -0.57 -0.73
C PHE A 146 1.97 -1.92 -1.04
N ALA A 147 2.09 -2.88 -0.12
CA ALA A 147 1.56 -4.20 -0.34
C ALA A 147 0.02 -4.22 -0.32
N VAL A 148 -0.62 -3.38 0.49
CA VAL A 148 -2.09 -3.25 0.57
C VAL A 148 -2.72 -2.67 -0.71
N ILE A 149 -1.91 -2.12 -1.61
CA ILE A 149 -2.36 -1.60 -2.93
C ILE A 149 -2.85 -2.73 -3.84
N VAL A 150 -2.26 -3.91 -3.69
CA VAL A 150 -2.70 -5.09 -4.43
C VAL A 150 -4.13 -5.41 -3.97
N PRO A 151 -5.10 -5.56 -4.89
CA PRO A 151 -6.52 -5.65 -4.55
C PRO A 151 -6.85 -7.01 -3.93
N THR A 152 -6.50 -7.20 -2.67
CA THR A 152 -6.87 -8.35 -1.84
C THR A 152 -7.77 -7.92 -0.69
N PRO A 153 -8.65 -8.80 -0.18
CA PRO A 153 -9.48 -8.49 0.98
C PRO A 153 -8.63 -8.04 2.17
N ASN A 154 -8.84 -6.81 2.64
CA ASN A 154 -8.09 -6.19 3.74
C ASN A 154 -6.55 -6.19 3.56
N GLY A 155 -6.06 -6.21 2.31
CA GLY A 155 -4.61 -6.28 2.03
C GLY A 155 -3.92 -7.57 2.48
N ALA A 156 -4.71 -8.59 2.86
CA ALA A 156 -4.21 -9.87 3.34
C ALA A 156 -3.43 -10.60 2.24
N GLY A 157 -2.30 -11.23 2.59
CA GLY A 157 -1.37 -11.87 1.66
C GLY A 157 -0.19 -10.96 1.28
N PRO A 158 -0.36 -9.94 0.42
CA PRO A 158 0.70 -9.00 0.08
C PRO A 158 1.32 -8.33 1.30
N TRP A 159 0.50 -7.83 2.24
CA TRP A 159 1.01 -7.21 3.47
C TRP A 159 1.82 -8.19 4.31
N HIS A 160 1.33 -9.43 4.45
CA HIS A 160 2.04 -10.49 5.18
C HIS A 160 3.39 -10.77 4.52
N PHE A 161 3.40 -10.97 3.21
CA PHE A 161 4.61 -11.19 2.44
C PHE A 161 5.62 -10.04 2.59
N ALA A 162 5.17 -8.79 2.50
CA ALA A 162 6.03 -7.63 2.62
C ALA A 162 6.64 -7.50 4.03
N VAL A 163 5.82 -7.63 5.07
CA VAL A 163 6.30 -7.52 6.46
C VAL A 163 7.23 -8.67 6.82
N ILE A 164 6.87 -9.92 6.48
CA ILE A 164 7.70 -11.11 6.74
C ILE A 164 9.06 -10.96 6.06
N THR A 165 9.06 -10.66 4.77
CA THR A 165 10.30 -10.51 3.99
C THR A 165 11.18 -9.40 4.55
N MET A 166 10.58 -8.26 4.91
CA MET A 166 11.35 -7.15 5.48
C MET A 166 11.92 -7.49 6.86
N MET A 167 11.17 -8.17 7.73
CA MET A 167 11.67 -8.62 9.02
C MET A 167 12.83 -9.61 8.89
N MET A 168 12.76 -10.52 7.92
CA MET A 168 13.86 -11.43 7.61
C MET A 168 15.13 -10.68 7.17
N LEU A 169 15.02 -9.59 6.43
CA LEU A 169 16.17 -8.74 6.07
C LEU A 169 16.82 -8.06 7.29
N TYR A 170 16.08 -7.90 8.38
CA TYR A 170 16.59 -7.39 9.66
C TYR A 170 17.01 -8.51 10.62
N GLY A 171 17.07 -9.77 10.16
CA GLY A 171 17.60 -10.91 10.92
C GLY A 171 16.57 -11.66 11.77
N VAL A 172 15.27 -11.38 11.62
CA VAL A 172 14.21 -12.16 12.28
C VAL A 172 14.00 -13.48 11.52
N SER A 173 13.77 -14.58 12.23
CA SER A 173 13.49 -15.87 11.58
C SER A 173 12.16 -15.84 10.80
N ASP A 174 12.04 -16.62 9.73
CA ASP A 174 10.80 -16.73 8.94
C ASP A 174 9.59 -17.14 9.81
N ALA A 175 9.81 -18.06 10.75
CA ALA A 175 8.78 -18.52 11.68
C ALA A 175 8.29 -17.39 12.61
N ASP A 176 9.22 -16.63 13.18
CA ASP A 176 8.89 -15.52 14.10
C ASP A 176 8.25 -14.35 13.35
N ALA A 177 8.77 -14.02 12.16
CA ALA A 177 8.21 -12.97 11.31
C ALA A 177 6.79 -13.33 10.83
N SER A 178 6.54 -14.58 10.48
CA SER A 178 5.22 -15.09 10.11
C SER A 178 4.24 -15.04 11.29
N MET A 179 4.71 -15.41 12.48
CA MET A 179 3.91 -15.33 13.71
C MET A 179 3.51 -13.88 14.02
N PHE A 180 4.48 -12.96 13.94
CA PHE A 180 4.24 -11.53 14.12
C PHE A 180 3.20 -10.99 13.16
N ALA A 181 3.37 -11.23 11.85
CA ALA A 181 2.46 -10.75 10.82
C ALA A 181 1.03 -11.27 11.04
N LEU A 182 0.88 -12.56 11.37
CA LEU A 182 -0.41 -13.18 11.60
C LEU A 182 -1.12 -12.61 12.84
N ILE A 183 -0.42 -12.48 13.96
CA ILE A 183 -1.01 -12.01 15.22
C ILE A 183 -1.39 -10.53 15.10
N VAL A 184 -0.48 -9.68 14.60
CA VAL A 184 -0.73 -8.24 14.49
C VAL A 184 -1.91 -7.97 13.55
N HIS A 185 -1.90 -8.57 12.35
CA HIS A 185 -3.00 -8.40 11.40
C HIS A 185 -4.31 -9.00 11.91
N GLY A 186 -4.26 -10.15 12.60
CA GLY A 186 -5.43 -10.81 13.18
C GLY A 186 -6.09 -9.98 14.28
N ILE A 187 -5.30 -9.48 15.24
CA ILE A 187 -5.81 -8.62 16.33
C ILE A 187 -6.36 -7.31 15.77
N GLN A 188 -5.68 -6.68 14.80
CA GLN A 188 -6.16 -5.46 14.16
C GLN A 188 -7.50 -5.71 13.44
N THR A 189 -7.61 -6.82 12.70
CA THR A 189 -8.85 -7.17 12.00
C THR A 189 -9.98 -7.43 12.99
N LEU A 190 -9.70 -8.14 14.09
CA LEU A 190 -10.67 -8.37 15.16
C LEU A 190 -11.16 -7.06 15.80
N LEU A 191 -10.25 -6.13 16.09
CA LEU A 191 -10.59 -4.81 16.62
C LEU A 191 -11.55 -4.06 15.70
N VAL A 192 -11.27 -4.04 14.39
CA VAL A 192 -12.14 -3.39 13.39
C VAL A 192 -13.52 -4.05 13.35
N ILE A 193 -13.59 -5.38 13.43
CA ILE A 193 -14.87 -6.11 13.49
C ILE A 193 -15.67 -5.70 14.74
N VAL A 194 -15.03 -5.69 15.92
CA VAL A 194 -15.68 -5.32 17.19
C VAL A 194 -16.19 -3.88 17.15
N LEU A 195 -15.37 -2.92 16.70
CA LEU A 195 -15.78 -1.52 16.55
C LEU A 195 -16.91 -1.36 15.54
N GLY A 196 -16.89 -2.12 14.45
CA GLY A 196 -17.97 -2.15 13.46
C GLY A 196 -19.30 -2.64 14.05
N VAL A 197 -19.29 -3.74 14.82
CA VAL A 197 -20.47 -4.27 15.51
C VAL A 197 -20.99 -3.25 16.53
N TYR A 198 -20.10 -2.65 17.33
CA TYR A 198 -20.47 -1.60 18.28
C TYR A 198 -21.13 -0.41 17.59
N GLY A 199 -20.52 0.11 16.51
CA GLY A 199 -21.06 1.21 15.73
C GLY A 199 -22.44 0.90 15.14
N TRP A 200 -22.65 -0.32 14.66
CA TRP A 200 -23.95 -0.78 14.15
C TRP A 200 -25.01 -0.84 15.25
N LEU A 201 -24.70 -1.42 16.41
CA LEU A 201 -25.62 -1.49 17.55
C LEU A 201 -25.97 -0.09 18.06
N HIS A 202 -24.97 0.79 18.18
CA HIS A 202 -25.18 2.18 18.61
C HIS A 202 -26.07 2.93 17.62
N ALA A 203 -25.80 2.80 16.31
CA ALA A 203 -26.63 3.41 15.27
C ALA A 203 -28.08 2.91 15.33
N MET A 204 -28.31 1.60 15.51
CA MET A 204 -29.66 1.05 15.66
C MET A 204 -30.37 1.58 16.91
N TRP A 205 -29.66 1.74 18.02
CA TRP A 205 -30.23 2.26 19.27
C TRP A 205 -30.63 3.74 19.15
N VAL A 206 -29.76 4.58 18.57
CA VAL A 206 -30.06 5.99 18.30
C VAL A 206 -31.25 6.12 17.35
N ASN A 207 -31.29 5.35 16.26
CA ASN A 207 -32.38 5.42 15.28
C ASN A 207 -33.72 4.93 15.86
N ARG A 208 -33.69 3.94 16.76
CA ARG A 208 -34.87 3.51 17.54
C ARG A 208 -35.39 4.59 18.48
N ASN A 209 -34.53 5.43 19.06
CA ASN A 209 -34.96 6.51 19.94
C ASN A 209 -35.42 7.75 19.16
N ALA A 210 -34.87 8.00 17.97
CA ALA A 210 -35.33 9.05 17.06
C ALA A 210 -36.71 8.77 16.43
N THR A 211 -37.17 7.52 16.45
CA THR A 211 -38.46 7.09 15.88
C THR A 211 -39.54 6.80 16.92
N ARG A 212 -39.25 7.04 18.21
CA ARG A 212 -40.26 7.01 19.27
C ARG A 212 -40.96 8.38 19.32
N PRO A 213 -42.30 8.43 19.21
CA PRO A 213 -43.06 9.69 19.29
C PRO A 213 -42.95 10.35 20.66
#